data_AF-A0A5X6ESZ5-F1
#
_entry.id   AF-A0A5X6ESZ5-F1
#
_cell.length_a   1.000
_cell.length_b   1.000
_cell.length_c   1.000
_cell.angle_alpha   90.00
_cell.angle_beta   90.00
_cell.angle_gamma   90.00
#
_symmetry.space_group_name_H-M   'P 1'
#
loop_
_entity.id
_entity.type
_entity.pdbx_description
1 polymer ?
#
loop_
_entity_poly.entity_id
_entity_poly.type
_entity_poly.pdbx_seq_one_letter_code
_entity_poly.pdbx_strand_id
1 'polypeptide(L)'
;ETTWNRSVPQSANILYTLAGRKYRFRYAHFPIFGETDGCYHAVLRIIPSGVRKSSLIDLREMGVSEDEAGDMRRMLSNPYGAYLVSGTTGSGKSTTLKVLMEWMQHYRYDDKGSFLTIEDPVEYQIAGARQSSVLDADDGGFH
;
A
#
# COMPACT_ATOMS: atom_id res chain seq x y z
N GLU A 1 2.00 -14.78 24.39
CA GLU A 1 1.32 -15.93 23.77
C GLU A 1 0.73 -15.48 22.43
N THR A 2 1.11 -16.09 21.31
CA THR A 2 0.75 -15.68 19.93
C THR A 2 -0.37 -16.54 19.33
N THR A 3 -1.02 -17.37 20.13
CA THR A 3 -2.08 -18.28 19.69
C THR A 3 -3.38 -17.51 19.42
N TRP A 4 -4.08 -17.90 18.35
CA TRP A 4 -5.37 -17.31 17.99
C TRP A 4 -6.40 -17.50 19.12
N ASN A 5 -7.08 -16.41 19.50
CA ASN A 5 -8.05 -16.35 20.57
C ASN A 5 -9.20 -15.39 20.19
N ARG A 6 -10.37 -15.96 19.89
CA ARG A 6 -11.59 -15.21 19.52
C ARG A 6 -12.15 -14.30 20.60
N SER A 7 -11.79 -14.53 21.87
CA SER A 7 -12.33 -13.79 23.02
C SER A 7 -11.60 -12.47 23.29
N VAL A 8 -10.52 -12.19 22.56
CA VAL A 8 -9.81 -10.90 22.60
C VAL A 8 -9.69 -10.35 21.19
N PRO A 9 -9.65 -9.03 20.96
CA PRO A 9 -9.38 -8.47 19.64
C PRO A 9 -8.01 -8.94 19.14
N GLN A 10 -7.95 -9.41 17.90
CA GLN A 10 -6.68 -9.77 17.27
C GLN A 10 -6.69 -9.39 15.79
N SER A 11 -5.49 -9.13 15.27
CA SER A 11 -5.26 -8.85 13.85
C SER A 11 -4.02 -9.58 13.35
N ALA A 12 -4.00 -9.90 12.05
CA ALA A 12 -2.88 -10.55 11.42
C ALA A 12 -2.69 -10.06 9.97
N ASN A 13 -1.42 -9.93 9.56
CA ASN A 13 -1.01 -9.77 8.17
C ASN A 13 -0.52 -11.14 7.65
N ILE A 14 -1.27 -11.75 6.74
CA ILE A 14 -1.01 -13.11 6.27
C ILE A 14 -0.60 -13.05 4.79
N LEU A 15 0.60 -13.51 4.46
CA LEU A 15 1.02 -13.73 3.08
C LEU A 15 0.65 -15.16 2.67
N TYR A 16 -0.18 -15.30 1.64
CA TYR A 16 -0.66 -16.61 1.20
C TYR A 16 -0.75 -16.70 -0.32
N THR A 17 -0.45 -17.88 -0.88
CA THR A 17 -0.58 -18.14 -2.32
C THR A 17 -1.85 -18.94 -2.57
N LEU A 18 -2.81 -18.33 -3.28
CA LEU A 18 -4.09 -18.96 -3.63
C LEU A 18 -4.18 -19.09 -5.15
N ALA A 19 -4.38 -20.32 -5.64
CA ALA A 19 -4.47 -20.63 -7.08
C ALA A 19 -3.30 -20.05 -7.89
N GLY A 20 -2.07 -20.18 -7.37
CA GLY A 20 -0.84 -19.69 -8.03
C GLY A 20 -0.63 -18.17 -7.97
N ARG A 21 -1.53 -17.40 -7.33
CA ARG A 21 -1.40 -15.95 -7.15
C ARG A 21 -1.10 -15.63 -5.69
N LYS A 22 -0.13 -14.73 -5.45
CA LYS A 22 0.21 -14.26 -4.11
C LYS A 22 -0.81 -13.20 -3.66
N TYR A 23 -1.24 -13.28 -2.40
CA TYR A 23 -2.11 -12.31 -1.76
C TYR A 23 -1.59 -11.97 -0.36
N ARG A 24 -1.84 -10.73 0.06
CA ARG A 24 -1.75 -10.27 1.43
C ARG A 24 -3.17 -10.19 1.96
N PHE A 25 -3.47 -10.99 2.97
CA PHE A 25 -4.72 -10.92 3.70
C PHE A 25 -4.49 -10.09 4.97
N ARG A 26 -5.32 -9.07 5.17
CA ARG A 26 -5.43 -8.40 6.47
C ARG A 26 -6.65 -8.95 7.16
N TYR A 27 -6.40 -9.74 8.21
CA TYR A 27 -7.42 -10.28 9.07
C TYR A 27 -7.51 -9.43 10.33
N ALA A 28 -8.72 -9.16 10.78
CA ALA A 28 -8.98 -8.64 12.11
C ALA A 28 -10.30 -9.20 12.62
N HIS A 29 -10.38 -9.50 13.92
CA HIS A 29 -11.64 -9.79 14.57
C HIS A 29 -11.80 -8.99 15.86
N PHE A 30 -13.06 -8.84 16.27
CA PHE A 30 -13.44 -8.26 17.55
C PHE A 30 -14.51 -9.12 18.21
N PRO A 31 -14.40 -9.46 19.50
CA PRO A 31 -15.44 -10.20 20.22
C PRO A 31 -16.74 -9.41 20.25
N ILE A 32 -17.88 -10.06 20.02
CA ILE A 32 -19.19 -9.42 20.08
C ILE A 32 -20.13 -10.20 20.99
N PHE A 33 -21.11 -9.52 21.59
CA PHE A 33 -22.21 -10.17 22.27
C PHE A 33 -23.19 -10.72 21.21
N GLY A 34 -23.59 -11.98 21.35
CA GLY A 34 -24.52 -12.66 20.45
C GLY A 34 -25.39 -13.68 21.20
N GLU A 35 -26.23 -14.42 20.47
CA GLU A 35 -27.13 -15.42 21.06
C GLU A 35 -26.40 -16.61 21.72
N THR A 36 -25.10 -16.79 21.41
CA THR A 36 -24.27 -17.87 21.95
C THR A 36 -22.92 -17.32 22.41
N ASP A 37 -22.28 -18.03 23.33
CA ASP A 37 -20.95 -17.68 23.80
C ASP A 37 -19.88 -17.79 22.70
N GLY A 38 -18.93 -16.85 22.71
CA GLY A 38 -17.78 -16.87 21.80
C GLY A 38 -18.07 -16.35 20.38
N CYS A 39 -19.11 -15.53 20.21
CA CYS A 39 -19.33 -14.77 18.99
C CYS A 39 -18.22 -13.72 18.78
N TYR A 40 -17.81 -13.54 17.52
CA TYR A 40 -16.88 -12.50 17.10
C TYR A 40 -17.26 -12.01 15.70
N HIS A 41 -17.01 -10.73 15.44
CA HIS A 41 -17.09 -10.15 14.11
C HIS A 41 -15.71 -10.15 13.49
N ALA A 42 -15.56 -10.72 12.29
CA ALA A 42 -14.28 -10.77 11.58
C ALA A 42 -14.35 -10.05 10.24
N VAL A 43 -13.28 -9.36 9.90
CA VAL A 43 -13.06 -8.69 8.61
C VAL A 43 -11.83 -9.29 7.97
N LEU A 44 -11.96 -9.67 6.71
CA LEU A 44 -10.84 -10.12 5.87
C LEU A 44 -10.74 -9.21 4.65
N ARG A 45 -9.67 -8.41 4.59
CA ARG A 45 -9.34 -7.64 3.39
C ARG A 45 -8.35 -8.45 2.55
N ILE A 46 -8.67 -8.62 1.27
CA ILE A 46 -7.84 -9.33 0.31
C ILE A 46 -7.09 -8.31 -0.54
N ILE A 47 -5.76 -8.34 -0.47
CA ILE A 47 -4.90 -7.45 -1.24
C ILE A 47 -4.06 -8.32 -2.17
N PRO A 48 -4.13 -8.17 -3.51
CA PRO A 48 -3.21 -8.83 -4.41
C PRO A 48 -1.76 -8.51 -4.02
N SER A 49 -0.93 -9.53 -3.83
CA SER A 49 0.48 -9.37 -3.44
C SER A 49 1.37 -9.74 -4.62
N GLY A 50 2.37 -8.91 -4.89
CA GLY A 50 3.38 -9.14 -5.92
C GLY A 50 3.64 -7.90 -6.76
N VAL A 51 4.81 -7.88 -7.40
CA VAL A 51 5.17 -6.87 -8.40
C VAL A 51 4.29 -7.09 -9.63
N ARG A 52 3.09 -6.52 -9.63
CA ARG A 52 2.55 -6.05 -10.90
C ARG A 52 3.40 -4.84 -11.24
N LYS A 53 4.41 -5.01 -12.10
CA LYS A 53 4.87 -3.88 -12.92
C LYS A 53 3.58 -3.28 -13.45
N SER A 54 3.26 -2.07 -13.02
CA SER A 54 2.07 -1.47 -13.57
C SER A 54 2.31 -1.41 -15.08
N SER A 55 1.35 -1.91 -15.85
CA SER A 55 1.26 -1.49 -17.25
C SER A 55 1.06 0.03 -17.35
N LEU A 56 0.63 0.65 -16.23
CA LEU A 56 0.40 2.08 -15.99
C LEU A 56 1.70 2.91 -15.98
N ILE A 57 2.60 2.66 -16.93
CA ILE A 57 3.69 3.61 -17.21
C ILE A 57 3.07 4.89 -17.81
N ASP A 58 1.89 4.81 -18.43
CA ASP A 58 1.15 5.99 -18.89
C ASP A 58 0.26 6.59 -17.78
N LEU A 59 0.49 7.86 -17.45
CA LEU A 59 -0.29 8.60 -16.44
C LEU A 59 -1.79 8.64 -16.77
N ARG A 60 -2.16 8.54 -18.04
CA ARG A 60 -3.57 8.56 -18.49
C ARG A 60 -4.35 7.34 -18.03
N GLU A 61 -3.67 6.23 -17.72
CA GLU A 61 -4.32 5.05 -17.16
C GLU A 61 -4.88 5.30 -15.73
N MET A 62 -4.57 6.45 -15.11
CA MET A 62 -5.22 6.93 -13.89
C MET A 62 -6.58 7.59 -14.12
N GLY A 63 -7.01 7.78 -15.38
CA GLY A 63 -8.26 8.44 -15.72
C GLY A 63 -8.19 9.97 -15.75
N VAL A 64 -6.97 10.53 -15.81
CA VAL A 64 -6.74 11.97 -16.00
C VAL A 64 -6.75 12.34 -17.49
N SER A 65 -7.14 13.57 -17.80
CA SER A 65 -7.06 14.14 -19.14
C SER A 65 -5.60 14.35 -19.59
N GLU A 66 -5.38 14.57 -20.90
CA GLU A 66 -4.04 14.85 -21.43
C GLU A 66 -3.45 16.15 -20.86
N ASP A 67 -4.29 17.17 -20.64
CA ASP A 67 -3.87 18.44 -20.07
C ASP A 67 -3.42 18.26 -18.61
N GLU A 68 -4.21 17.54 -17.80
CA GLU A 68 -3.83 17.19 -16.41
C GLU A 68 -2.56 16.33 -16.38
N ALA A 69 -2.42 15.35 -17.28
CA ALA A 69 -1.18 14.59 -17.41
C ALA A 69 0.01 15.49 -17.79
N GLY A 70 -0.21 16.50 -18.62
CA GLY A 70 0.76 17.55 -18.94
C GLY A 70 1.22 18.32 -17.70
N ASP A 71 0.27 18.78 -16.89
CA ASP A 71 0.56 19.48 -15.64
C ASP A 71 1.31 18.59 -14.64
N MET A 72 0.91 17.32 -14.50
CA MET A 72 1.59 16.36 -13.64
C MET A 72 3.03 16.12 -14.11
N ARG A 73 3.26 15.92 -15.42
CA ARG A 73 4.62 15.80 -15.99
C ARG A 73 5.46 17.05 -15.70
N ARG A 74 4.89 18.23 -15.83
CA ARG A 74 5.56 19.49 -15.51
C ARG A 74 5.92 19.57 -14.03
N MET A 75 4.99 19.21 -13.13
CA MET A 75 5.24 19.16 -11.69
C MET A 75 6.38 18.21 -11.36
N LEU A 76 6.32 16.95 -11.83
CA LEU A 76 7.34 15.92 -11.60
C LEU A 76 8.69 16.21 -12.28
N SER A 77 8.75 17.21 -13.17
CA SER A 77 10.00 17.68 -13.76
C SER A 77 10.86 18.51 -12.78
N ASN A 78 10.27 18.98 -11.67
CA ASN A 78 11.01 19.70 -10.65
C ASN A 78 11.96 18.76 -9.87
N PRO A 79 13.25 19.13 -9.70
CA PRO A 79 14.24 18.27 -9.04
C PRO A 79 14.06 18.14 -7.52
N TYR A 80 13.36 19.08 -6.89
CA TYR A 80 13.05 19.06 -5.46
C TYR A 80 11.72 19.76 -5.22
N GLY A 81 11.08 19.43 -4.10
CA GLY A 81 9.79 19.97 -3.70
C GLY A 81 9.00 18.98 -2.86
N ALA A 82 7.84 19.42 -2.39
CA ALA A 82 6.88 18.57 -1.69
C ALA A 82 5.59 18.48 -2.52
N TYR A 83 5.09 17.27 -2.72
CA TYR A 83 3.82 17.01 -3.38
C TYR A 83 2.84 16.44 -2.36
N LEU A 84 1.66 17.06 -2.25
CA LEU A 84 0.60 16.62 -1.34
C LEU A 84 -0.54 16.00 -2.13
N VAL A 85 -0.83 14.73 -1.88
CA VAL A 85 -2.01 14.04 -2.41
C VAL A 85 -3.03 13.91 -1.29
N SER A 86 -4.20 14.54 -1.45
CA SER A 86 -5.26 14.55 -0.44
C SER A 86 -6.57 13.96 -0.98
N GLY A 87 -7.43 13.51 -0.08
CA GLY A 87 -8.68 12.82 -0.40
C GLY A 87 -9.11 11.83 0.69
N THR A 88 -10.37 11.38 0.65
CA THR A 88 -10.93 10.45 1.65
C THR A 88 -10.35 9.04 1.53
N THR A 89 -10.58 8.18 2.53
CA THR A 89 -10.20 6.76 2.47
C THR A 89 -10.82 6.09 1.25
N GLY A 90 -10.02 5.35 0.47
CA GLY A 90 -10.49 4.68 -0.75
C GLY A 90 -10.49 5.54 -2.01
N SER A 91 -10.10 6.82 -1.95
CA SER A 91 -10.07 7.72 -3.12
C SER A 91 -8.91 7.49 -4.11
N GLY A 92 -8.12 6.42 -3.94
CA GLY A 92 -7.02 6.08 -4.85
C GLY A 92 -5.66 6.75 -4.57
N LYS A 93 -5.49 7.49 -3.46
CA LYS A 93 -4.24 8.22 -3.14
C LYS A 93 -2.97 7.36 -3.22
N SER A 94 -2.95 6.20 -2.56
CA SER A 94 -1.81 5.28 -2.57
C SER A 94 -1.51 4.78 -3.99
N THR A 95 -2.56 4.52 -4.77
CA THR A 95 -2.46 4.14 -6.18
C THR A 95 -1.84 5.25 -7.02
N THR A 96 -2.31 6.49 -6.85
CA THR A 96 -1.75 7.67 -7.53
C THR A 96 -0.27 7.84 -7.21
N LEU A 97 0.12 7.82 -5.93
CA LEU A 97 1.53 7.93 -5.54
C LEU A 97 2.40 6.83 -6.14
N LYS A 98 1.92 5.58 -6.14
CA LYS A 98 2.62 4.47 -6.80
C LYS A 98 2.89 4.75 -8.28
N VAL A 99 1.86 5.16 -9.03
CA VAL A 99 1.99 5.43 -10.48
C VAL A 99 2.98 6.57 -10.72
N LEU A 100 2.90 7.66 -9.96
CA LEU A 100 3.83 8.78 -10.12
C LEU A 100 5.28 8.40 -9.81
N MET A 101 5.50 7.60 -8.77
CA MET A 101 6.83 7.10 -8.43
C MET A 101 7.41 6.18 -9.49
N GLU A 102 6.61 5.21 -9.99
CA GLU A 102 7.03 4.32 -11.09
C GLU A 102 7.32 5.11 -12.37
N TRP A 103 6.49 6.11 -12.69
CA TRP A 103 6.70 7.02 -13.81
C TRP A 103 8.02 7.79 -13.69
N MET A 104 8.31 8.36 -12.51
CA MET A 104 9.57 9.07 -12.29
C MET A 104 10.78 8.13 -12.35
N GLN A 105 10.68 6.95 -11.73
CA GLN A 105 11.74 5.95 -11.74
C GLN A 105 12.14 5.60 -13.18
N HIS A 106 11.15 5.37 -14.05
CA HIS A 106 11.38 4.98 -15.43
C HIS A 106 11.76 6.17 -16.33
N TYR A 107 10.92 7.20 -16.44
CA TYR A 107 11.09 8.25 -17.45
C TYR A 107 12.02 9.38 -17.04
N ARG A 108 12.11 9.69 -15.74
CA ARG A 108 12.98 10.78 -15.27
C ARG A 108 14.37 10.26 -14.93
N TYR A 109 14.46 9.08 -14.33
CA TYR A 109 15.70 8.56 -13.79
C TYR A 109 16.27 7.35 -14.52
N ASP A 110 15.65 6.88 -15.62
CA ASP A 110 16.15 5.76 -16.44
C ASP A 110 16.48 4.54 -15.57
N ASP A 111 15.54 4.20 -14.68
CA ASP A 111 15.62 3.11 -13.70
C ASP A 111 16.80 3.19 -12.70
N LYS A 112 17.47 4.35 -12.59
CA LYS A 112 18.61 4.59 -11.69
C LYS A 112 18.27 5.44 -10.46
N GLY A 113 16.99 5.80 -10.28
CA GLY A 113 16.54 6.62 -9.16
C GLY A 113 16.66 5.88 -7.82
N SER A 114 16.96 6.63 -6.76
CA SER A 114 16.95 6.12 -5.39
C SER A 114 15.68 6.58 -4.66
N PHE A 115 14.62 5.76 -4.74
CA PHE A 115 13.35 6.01 -4.07
C PHE A 115 13.27 5.27 -2.75
N LEU A 116 12.91 5.99 -1.67
CA LEU A 116 12.63 5.44 -0.35
C LEU A 116 11.22 5.81 0.09
N THR A 117 10.49 4.88 0.71
CA THR A 117 9.17 5.14 1.30
C THR A 117 9.09 4.64 2.75
N ILE A 118 8.27 5.34 3.53
CA ILE A 118 7.85 4.94 4.88
C ILE A 118 6.33 4.87 4.86
N GLU A 119 5.76 3.71 5.17
CA GLU A 119 4.33 3.41 5.01
C GLU A 119 3.76 2.70 6.24
N ASP A 120 2.46 2.82 6.50
CA ASP A 120 1.79 2.15 7.62
C ASP A 120 0.56 1.33 7.18
N PRO A 121 0.70 0.01 6.96
CA PRO A 121 1.91 -0.69 6.54
C PRO A 121 1.98 -0.75 5.00
N VAL A 122 3.13 -1.16 4.46
CA VAL A 122 3.34 -1.30 3.01
C VAL A 122 2.21 -2.11 2.35
N GLU A 123 1.48 -1.47 1.42
CA GLU A 123 0.30 -2.07 0.78
C GLU A 123 0.66 -2.88 -0.47
N TYR A 124 1.51 -2.30 -1.34
CA TYR A 124 1.92 -2.87 -2.63
C TYR A 124 3.40 -2.65 -2.85
N GLN A 125 4.02 -3.47 -3.70
CA GLN A 125 5.39 -3.24 -4.15
C GLN A 125 5.41 -2.15 -5.23
N ILE A 126 6.26 -1.15 -5.04
CA ILE A 126 6.54 -0.09 -6.02
C ILE A 126 7.85 -0.44 -6.73
N ALA A 127 7.81 -0.62 -8.05
CA ALA A 127 9.00 -1.02 -8.80
C ALA A 127 10.13 0.02 -8.66
N GLY A 128 11.33 -0.43 -8.27
CA GLY A 128 12.49 0.44 -8.08
C GLY A 128 12.56 1.19 -6.75
N ALA A 129 11.55 1.07 -5.88
CA ALA A 129 11.55 1.71 -4.56
C ALA A 129 12.01 0.77 -3.43
N ARG A 130 12.66 1.34 -2.42
CA ARG A 130 12.98 0.69 -1.14
C ARG A 130 11.92 1.12 -0.13
N GLN A 131 11.07 0.19 0.29
CA GLN A 131 9.89 0.50 1.13
C GLN A 131 10.10 -0.03 2.55
N SER A 132 9.79 0.80 3.54
CA SER A 132 9.84 0.44 4.97
C SER A 132 8.46 0.66 5.61
N SER A 133 8.10 -0.22 6.54
CA SER A 133 6.90 -0.01 7.36
C SER A 133 7.24 0.85 8.56
N VAL A 134 6.28 1.63 9.04
CA VAL A 134 6.35 2.24 10.38
C VAL A 134 6.53 1.12 11.41
N LEU A 135 7.48 1.30 12.32
CA LEU A 135 7.69 0.45 13.47
C LEU A 135 6.99 1.11 14.66
N ASP A 136 6.12 0.36 15.36
CA ASP A 136 5.60 0.82 16.65
C ASP A 136 6.75 0.80 17.67
N ALA A 137 7.01 1.97 18.26
CA ALA A 137 8.15 2.19 19.15
C ALA A 137 7.93 1.67 20.59
N ASP A 138 6.76 1.08 20.88
CA ASP A 138 6.41 0.62 22.23
C ASP A 138 7.30 -0.53 22.74
N ASP A 139 8.04 -1.21 21.85
CA ASP A 139 9.03 -2.24 22.20
C ASP A 139 10.49 -1.81 21.94
N GLY A 140 10.77 -0.51 21.83
CA GLY A 140 12.12 0.08 22.00
C GLY A 140 13.29 -0.73 21.42
N GLY A 141 13.43 -0.79 20.10
CA GLY A 141 14.58 -1.45 19.48
C GLY A 141 14.83 -1.03 18.05
N PHE A 142 16.04 -0.52 17.78
CA PHE A 142 16.65 -0.70 16.47
C PHE A 142 16.96 -2.20 16.34
N HIS A 143 16.27 -2.90 15.45
CA HIS A 143 16.59 -4.25 15.01
C HIS A 143 17.30 -4.21 13.66
#